data_AF-W2P685-F1
#
_entry.id   AF-W2P685-F1
#
_cell.length_a   1.000
_cell.length_b   1.000
_cell.length_c   1.000
_cell.angle_alpha   90.00
_cell.angle_beta   90.00
_cell.angle_gamma   90.00
#
_symmetry.space_group_name_H-M   'P 1'
#
loop_
_entity.id
_entity.type
_entity.pdbx_description
1 polymer ?
#
loop_
_entity_poly.entity_id
_entity_poly.type
_entity_poly.pdbx_seq_one_letter_code
_entity_poly.pdbx_strand_id
1 'polypeptide(L)'
;MKIHEQSEFTIFANPIVSSDESSVLYDTFATFTENAATYNYTLLDGASYVSHQLLDDKSSNPVVECASSDIIPPINSIVSALNDAIAVSSISTSNGKSIECVSGNSFKVTWNGVDFGLCFSGSSGFTVYGSDVDVVVTYEKEKIIINAPQMQGKCARTISSSSVTSIGKSLLTGESLTSWDARKLEPAFGFEFTLSETICGCKSTPRPCVFVHGLGAFKEEKHNLDVDPYWGNLTNHAPCCSSMKYVRLETMNTSWTDTRQQRKVCNHLLAVNENNQNSTISDTIIVTHSMGGLLVAAALASKKCHVDSSTSWVAIESPMRGSMSSDYFQDSCKDNTNIVMESLIEYTGLCPGGDGIRSLAYQGEKYSSKKLDAVYKAAQKVYRTHVTAAMCSDGNTGLRSNRQAVYWVLGRTMKHKSSKNDGIVEFHSCAGGFPESKFGNTYHDQFYVTKLNHADAAFRNGDALINTEKMPLKWFECLL
;
A
#
# COMPACT_ATOMS: atom_id res chain seq x y z
N MET A 1 4.79 -13.81 -2.64
CA MET A 1 5.03 -12.42 -3.10
C MET A 1 6.34 -12.35 -3.87
N LYS A 2 6.58 -11.30 -4.66
CA LYS A 2 7.78 -11.17 -5.52
C LYS A 2 8.31 -9.73 -5.52
N ILE A 3 9.62 -9.56 -5.56
CA ILE A 3 10.28 -8.28 -5.87
C ILE A 3 10.98 -8.44 -7.21
N HIS A 4 10.71 -7.55 -8.17
CA HIS A 4 11.23 -7.68 -9.54
C HIS A 4 10.98 -9.08 -10.14
N GLU A 5 9.77 -9.61 -9.94
CA GLU A 5 9.35 -10.97 -10.35
C GLU A 5 10.09 -12.15 -9.67
N GLN A 6 11.03 -11.87 -8.77
CA GLN A 6 11.81 -12.86 -8.04
C GLN A 6 11.17 -13.16 -6.67
N SER A 7 11.05 -14.45 -6.35
CA SER A 7 10.53 -14.95 -5.06
C SER A 7 11.62 -15.24 -4.03
N GLU A 8 12.89 -15.25 -4.46
CA GLU A 8 14.07 -15.47 -3.63
C GLU A 8 15.13 -14.46 -4.05
N PHE A 9 15.76 -13.79 -3.09
CA PHE A 9 16.77 -12.77 -3.33
C PHE A 9 17.65 -12.58 -2.10
N THR A 10 18.84 -12.02 -2.31
CA THR A 10 19.84 -11.76 -1.25
C THR A 10 20.03 -10.27 -1.06
N ILE A 11 20.16 -9.85 0.20
CA ILE A 11 20.53 -8.48 0.58
C ILE A 11 21.77 -8.57 1.45
N PHE A 12 22.81 -7.84 1.07
CA PHE A 12 24.00 -7.67 1.89
C PHE A 12 23.80 -6.50 2.84
N ALA A 13 24.28 -6.62 4.08
CA ALA A 13 24.15 -5.60 5.11
C ALA A 13 25.45 -5.46 5.91
N ASN A 14 26.12 -4.31 5.79
CA ASN A 14 27.32 -3.97 6.52
C ASN A 14 26.97 -3.17 7.78
N PRO A 15 27.33 -3.64 8.99
CA PRO A 15 27.07 -2.88 10.20
C PRO A 15 28.04 -1.69 10.33
N ILE A 16 27.47 -0.53 10.62
CA ILE A 16 28.13 0.70 11.06
C ILE A 16 27.75 0.88 12.53
N VAL A 17 28.63 0.40 13.41
CA VAL A 17 28.42 0.37 14.85
C VAL A 17 28.96 1.67 15.46
N SER A 18 28.22 2.26 16.42
CA SER A 18 28.71 3.43 17.15
C SER A 18 29.95 3.09 17.98
N SER A 19 30.74 4.12 18.33
CA SER A 19 31.99 3.94 19.07
C SER A 19 31.83 3.30 20.45
N ASP A 20 30.65 3.45 21.05
CA ASP A 20 30.26 2.89 22.34
C ASP A 20 29.49 1.56 22.21
N GLU A 21 29.36 1.03 20.99
CA GLU A 21 28.62 -0.20 20.65
C GLU A 21 27.14 -0.18 21.06
N SER A 22 26.56 1.00 21.32
CA SER A 22 25.18 1.13 21.79
C SER A 22 24.16 1.23 20.65
N SER A 23 24.61 1.47 19.42
CA SER A 23 23.73 1.62 18.26
C SER A 23 24.37 1.09 16.98
N VAL A 24 23.52 0.75 16.01
CA VAL A 24 23.95 0.28 14.70
C VAL A 24 23.09 0.88 13.59
N LEU A 25 23.74 1.20 12.47
CA LEU A 25 23.11 1.48 11.18
C LEU A 25 23.68 0.47 10.18
N TYR A 26 22.84 -0.12 9.34
CA TYR A 26 23.30 -1.00 8.27
C TYR A 26 23.33 -0.26 6.94
N ASP A 27 24.49 -0.31 6.28
CA ASP A 27 24.59 -0.01 4.86
C ASP A 27 24.20 -1.27 4.09
N THR A 28 23.31 -1.16 3.11
CA THR A 28 22.76 -2.34 2.42
C THR A 28 22.93 -2.28 0.92
N PHE A 29 23.06 -3.46 0.30
CA PHE A 29 23.12 -3.61 -1.14
C PHE A 29 22.33 -4.83 -1.62
N ALA A 30 21.54 -4.65 -2.66
CA ALA A 30 20.85 -5.75 -3.33
C ALA A 30 20.74 -5.49 -4.83
N THR A 31 20.76 -6.56 -5.62
CA THR A 31 20.67 -6.51 -7.08
C THR A 31 19.52 -7.37 -7.57
N PHE A 32 18.74 -6.84 -8.50
CA PHE A 32 17.65 -7.54 -9.16
C PHE A 32 17.78 -7.41 -10.67
N THR A 33 17.17 -8.33 -11.40
CA THR A 33 17.09 -8.30 -12.85
C THR A 33 15.63 -8.48 -13.24
N GLU A 34 15.12 -7.58 -14.07
CA GLU A 34 13.74 -7.57 -14.56
C GLU A 34 13.71 -6.94 -15.96
N ASN A 35 12.96 -7.53 -16.91
CA ASN A 35 12.75 -6.98 -18.26
C ASN A 35 14.03 -6.51 -18.97
N ALA A 36 15.10 -7.32 -18.91
CA ALA A 36 16.42 -7.02 -19.47
C ALA A 36 17.09 -5.75 -18.91
N ALA A 37 16.74 -5.35 -17.70
CA ALA A 37 17.43 -4.32 -16.93
C ALA A 37 17.91 -4.88 -15.58
N THR A 38 19.07 -4.40 -15.13
CA THR A 38 19.59 -4.63 -13.78
C THR A 38 19.20 -3.46 -12.90
N TYR A 39 18.70 -3.74 -11.70
CA TYR A 39 18.36 -2.77 -10.66
C TYR A 39 19.25 -3.01 -9.45
N ASN A 40 20.01 -2.00 -9.03
CA ASN A 40 20.79 -2.04 -7.80
C ASN A 40 20.17 -1.09 -6.78
N TYR A 41 19.95 -1.62 -5.58
CA TYR A 41 19.47 -0.85 -4.44
C TYR A 41 20.59 -0.71 -3.44
N THR A 42 20.90 0.54 -3.11
CA THR A 42 21.97 0.88 -2.18
C THR A 42 21.39 1.73 -1.07
N LEU A 43 21.65 1.34 0.18
CA LEU A 43 21.52 2.21 1.33
C LEU A 43 22.92 2.48 1.86
N LEU A 44 23.29 3.76 1.95
CA LEU A 44 24.60 4.16 2.45
C LEU A 44 24.46 5.40 3.32
N ASP A 45 24.95 5.34 4.56
CA ASP A 45 24.93 6.46 5.53
C ASP A 45 23.54 7.10 5.65
N GLY A 46 22.52 6.24 5.72
CA GLY A 46 21.12 6.61 5.88
C GLY A 46 20.42 7.15 4.63
N ALA A 47 21.11 7.24 3.50
CA ALA A 47 20.55 7.66 2.21
C ALA A 47 20.29 6.46 1.29
N SER A 48 19.08 6.39 0.72
CA SER A 48 18.65 5.29 -0.15
C SER A 48 18.71 5.68 -1.63
N TYR A 49 19.23 4.77 -2.45
CA TYR A 49 19.40 4.92 -3.89
C TYR A 49 18.86 3.70 -4.63
N VAL A 50 18.33 3.93 -5.82
CA VAL A 50 18.11 2.89 -6.82
C VAL A 50 18.83 3.30 -8.09
N SER A 51 19.63 2.40 -8.64
CA SER A 51 20.21 2.57 -9.97
C SER A 51 19.72 1.48 -10.90
N HIS A 52 19.54 1.82 -12.18
CA HIS A 52 19.15 0.84 -13.17
C HIS A 52 19.87 1.03 -14.49
N GLN A 53 20.10 -0.09 -15.19
CA GLN A 53 20.80 -0.13 -16.46
C GLN A 53 20.27 -1.26 -17.33
N LEU A 54 20.05 -1.00 -18.62
CA LEU A 54 19.70 -2.03 -19.59
C LEU A 54 20.90 -2.94 -19.83
N LEU A 55 20.65 -4.26 -19.90
CA LEU A 55 21.71 -5.27 -20.05
C LEU A 55 22.49 -5.10 -21.37
N ASP A 56 21.81 -4.61 -22.41
CA ASP A 56 22.37 -4.40 -23.75
C ASP A 56 23.10 -3.07 -23.91
N ASP A 57 22.93 -2.13 -22.98
CA ASP A 57 23.59 -0.83 -23.00
C ASP A 57 24.56 -0.67 -21.83
N LYS A 58 25.66 -1.44 -21.92
CA LYS A 58 26.80 -1.32 -20.99
C LYS A 58 27.63 -0.06 -21.20
N SER A 59 27.32 0.73 -22.23
CA SER A 59 28.09 1.91 -22.63
C SER A 59 27.58 3.20 -21.98
N SER A 60 26.31 3.23 -21.57
CA SER A 60 25.72 4.34 -20.83
C SER A 60 25.96 4.23 -19.32
N ASN A 61 26.04 5.37 -18.66
CA ASN A 61 26.06 5.41 -17.19
C ASN A 61 24.69 4.94 -16.66
N PRO A 62 24.65 4.17 -15.55
CA PRO A 62 23.39 3.77 -14.95
C PRO A 62 22.57 5.00 -14.54
N VAL A 63 21.26 4.93 -14.75
CA VAL A 63 20.34 5.97 -14.27
C VAL A 63 20.16 5.78 -12.77
N VAL A 64 20.33 6.85 -11.99
CA VAL A 64 20.31 6.81 -10.52
C VAL A 64 19.27 7.76 -9.98
N GLU A 65 18.45 7.25 -9.04
CA GLU A 65 17.37 7.99 -8.39
C GLU A 65 17.42 7.78 -6.87
N CYS A 66 16.88 8.74 -6.12
CA CYS A 66 16.67 8.56 -4.69
C CYS A 66 15.50 7.61 -4.45
N ALA A 67 15.73 6.59 -3.64
CA ALA A 67 14.74 5.58 -3.29
C ALA A 67 14.10 5.88 -1.93
N SER A 68 12.93 5.28 -1.69
CA SER A 68 12.34 5.17 -0.36
C SER A 68 12.91 3.94 0.34
N SER A 69 13.09 4.03 1.64
CA SER A 69 13.77 3.01 2.46
C SER A 69 12.97 1.71 2.67
N ASP A 70 11.75 1.66 2.16
CA ASP A 70 10.76 0.60 2.35
C ASP A 70 10.47 -0.19 1.06
N ILE A 71 11.28 0.02 0.01
CA ILE A 71 11.15 -0.68 -1.28
C ILE A 71 11.65 -2.14 -1.19
N ILE A 72 12.76 -2.34 -0.48
CA ILE A 72 13.30 -3.65 -0.11
C ILE A 72 12.91 -3.90 1.35
N PRO A 73 12.83 -5.17 1.83
CA PRO A 73 12.77 -5.46 3.25
C PRO A 73 13.64 -4.48 4.05
N PRO A 74 13.04 -3.66 4.93
CA PRO A 74 13.73 -2.53 5.54
C PRO A 74 14.67 -3.05 6.62
N ILE A 75 15.87 -3.47 6.20
CA ILE A 75 16.83 -4.19 7.04
C ILE A 75 17.13 -3.42 8.33
N ASN A 76 17.23 -2.09 8.28
CA ASN A 76 17.49 -1.32 9.49
C ASN A 76 16.39 -1.41 10.56
N SER A 77 15.13 -1.69 10.19
CA SER A 77 14.07 -1.88 11.19
C SER A 77 14.09 -3.27 11.84
N ILE A 78 14.89 -4.22 11.34
CA ILE A 78 15.09 -5.52 12.01
C ILE A 78 15.70 -5.34 13.40
N VAL A 79 16.52 -4.30 13.60
CA VAL A 79 17.18 -4.03 14.89
C VAL A 79 16.14 -3.82 15.99
N SER A 80 15.06 -3.08 15.71
CA SER A 80 13.96 -2.91 16.66
C SER A 80 13.25 -4.24 16.91
N ALA A 81 12.99 -5.04 15.87
CA ALA A 81 12.33 -6.33 16.02
C ALA A 81 13.13 -7.31 16.90
N LEU A 82 14.46 -7.31 16.77
CA LEU A 82 15.35 -8.15 17.57
C LEU A 82 15.51 -7.62 19.00
N ASN A 83 15.49 -6.30 19.18
CA ASN A 83 15.52 -5.70 20.52
C ASN A 83 14.29 -6.08 21.35
N ASP A 84 13.14 -6.20 20.70
CA ASP A 84 11.85 -6.52 21.32
C ASP A 84 11.55 -8.03 21.27
N ALA A 85 12.55 -8.87 20.98
CA ALA A 85 12.38 -10.32 20.88
C ALA A 85 11.90 -10.93 22.19
N ILE A 86 10.86 -11.77 22.10
CA ILE A 86 10.24 -12.45 23.23
C ILE A 86 10.51 -13.94 23.10
N ALA A 87 11.14 -14.59 24.07
CA ALA A 87 11.31 -16.05 24.00
C ALA A 87 9.97 -16.77 23.96
N VAL A 88 9.96 -17.91 23.27
CA VAL A 88 8.81 -18.83 23.18
C VAL A 88 9.30 -20.25 23.43
N SER A 89 8.43 -21.12 23.94
CA SER A 89 8.74 -22.54 24.14
C SER A 89 8.73 -23.33 22.82
N SER A 90 7.88 -22.91 21.88
CA SER A 90 7.73 -23.53 20.56
C SER A 90 7.20 -22.51 19.56
N ILE A 91 7.53 -22.74 18.30
CA ILE A 91 6.95 -22.03 17.16
C ILE A 91 6.15 -23.06 16.36
N SER A 92 4.92 -22.72 15.97
CA SER A 92 4.11 -23.54 15.08
C SER A 92 3.50 -22.71 13.98
N THR A 93 3.16 -23.31 12.85
CA THR A 93 2.30 -22.71 11.84
C THR A 93 0.83 -22.87 12.23
N SER A 94 -0.05 -22.10 11.58
CA SER A 94 -1.50 -22.12 11.81
C SER A 94 -2.14 -23.52 11.68
N ASN A 95 -1.57 -24.38 10.82
CA ASN A 95 -2.00 -25.76 10.59
C ASN A 95 -1.45 -26.75 11.65
N GLY A 96 -0.81 -26.25 12.72
CA GLY A 96 -0.29 -27.04 13.83
C GLY A 96 1.06 -27.71 13.56
N LYS A 97 1.71 -27.46 12.43
CA LYS A 97 3.06 -27.97 12.16
C LYS A 97 4.08 -27.18 12.99
N SER A 98 4.86 -27.89 13.81
CA SER A 98 5.92 -27.27 14.60
C SER A 98 7.12 -26.89 13.72
N ILE A 99 7.70 -25.73 13.99
CA ILE A 99 9.00 -25.29 13.47
C ILE A 99 10.05 -25.68 14.49
N GLU A 100 10.97 -26.55 14.07
CA GLU A 100 12.05 -27.05 14.93
C GLU A 100 13.17 -26.02 15.02
N CYS A 101 13.29 -25.35 16.18
CA CYS A 101 14.48 -24.60 16.56
C CYS A 101 15.34 -25.41 17.54
N VAL A 102 16.61 -25.03 17.71
CA VAL A 102 17.42 -25.51 18.83
C VAL A 102 16.77 -25.06 20.16
N SER A 103 16.67 -25.98 21.12
CA SER A 103 16.02 -25.72 22.42
C SER A 103 16.59 -24.47 23.10
N GLY A 104 15.70 -23.56 23.52
CA GLY A 104 16.07 -22.29 24.18
C GLY A 104 16.42 -21.14 23.25
N ASN A 105 16.38 -21.34 21.93
CA ASN A 105 16.75 -20.34 20.92
C ASN A 105 15.55 -19.92 20.03
N SER A 106 14.34 -20.01 20.54
CA SER A 106 13.10 -19.66 19.81
C SER A 106 12.53 -18.35 20.32
N PHE A 107 12.17 -17.45 19.41
CA PHE A 107 11.61 -16.13 19.76
C PHE A 107 10.40 -15.77 18.90
N LYS A 108 9.49 -14.98 19.44
CA LYS A 108 8.57 -14.13 18.69
C LYS A 108 9.25 -12.78 18.46
N VAL A 109 9.22 -12.30 17.23
CA VAL A 109 9.63 -10.93 16.88
C VAL A 109 8.54 -10.25 16.06
N THR A 110 8.41 -8.93 16.19
CA THR A 110 7.48 -8.13 15.37
C THR A 110 8.29 -7.16 14.51
N TRP A 111 8.28 -7.36 13.19
CA TRP A 111 9.02 -6.53 12.23
C TRP A 111 8.03 -5.73 11.39
N ASN A 112 8.01 -4.41 11.59
CA ASN A 112 7.05 -3.47 10.94
C ASN A 112 5.59 -3.91 11.05
N GLY A 113 5.17 -4.32 12.25
CA GLY A 113 3.80 -4.73 12.53
C GLY A 113 3.47 -6.17 12.10
N VAL A 114 4.38 -6.88 11.43
CA VAL A 114 4.22 -8.28 11.07
C VAL A 114 4.91 -9.17 12.11
N ASP A 115 4.19 -10.13 12.66
CA ASP A 115 4.72 -11.10 13.62
C ASP A 115 5.44 -12.25 12.92
N PHE A 116 6.61 -12.62 13.44
CA PHE A 116 7.44 -13.71 12.94
C PHE A 116 7.92 -14.60 14.10
N GLY A 117 8.22 -15.85 13.76
CA GLY A 117 8.94 -16.77 14.63
C GLY A 117 10.42 -16.74 14.26
N LEU A 118 11.32 -16.66 15.21
CA LEU A 118 12.77 -16.61 14.99
C LEU A 118 13.45 -17.81 15.65
N CYS A 119 14.22 -18.57 14.87
CA CYS A 119 15.15 -19.58 15.36
C CYS A 119 16.57 -19.03 15.33
N PHE A 120 17.21 -18.89 16.49
CA PHE A 120 18.59 -18.43 16.61
C PHE A 120 19.59 -19.60 16.56
N SER A 121 20.62 -19.45 15.75
CA SER A 121 21.63 -20.49 15.46
C SER A 121 23.04 -20.07 15.91
N GLY A 122 23.15 -19.12 16.86
CA GLY A 122 24.43 -18.65 17.37
C GLY A 122 25.27 -17.99 16.28
N SER A 123 26.55 -18.35 16.18
CA SER A 123 27.48 -17.78 15.20
C SER A 123 27.14 -18.04 13.73
N SER A 124 26.18 -18.92 13.44
CA SER A 124 25.68 -19.18 12.08
C SER A 124 24.60 -18.20 11.64
N GLY A 125 24.06 -17.38 12.55
CA GLY A 125 22.97 -16.43 12.27
C GLY A 125 21.64 -16.88 12.83
N PHE A 126 20.55 -16.53 12.15
CA PHE A 126 19.19 -16.89 12.53
C PHE A 126 18.26 -16.99 11.33
N THR A 127 17.14 -17.68 11.51
CA THR A 127 16.06 -17.74 10.52
C THR A 127 14.81 -17.15 11.14
N VAL A 128 14.18 -16.24 10.40
CA VAL A 128 12.90 -15.61 10.73
C VAL A 128 11.85 -16.23 9.80
N TYR A 129 10.91 -16.94 10.38
CA TYR A 129 9.80 -17.59 9.68
C TYR A 129 8.56 -16.70 9.71
N GLY A 130 7.95 -16.50 8.55
CA GLY A 130 6.75 -15.68 8.38
C GLY A 130 5.67 -16.41 7.61
N SER A 131 4.46 -15.83 7.53
CA SER A 131 3.39 -16.42 6.71
C SER A 131 3.66 -16.30 5.21
N ASP A 132 4.35 -15.23 4.79
CA ASP A 132 4.51 -14.91 3.37
C ASP A 132 5.96 -14.87 2.89
N VAL A 133 6.90 -14.71 3.82
CA VAL A 133 8.33 -14.64 3.55
C VAL A 133 9.09 -15.19 4.75
N ASP A 134 10.07 -16.04 4.45
CA ASP A 134 11.08 -16.46 5.40
C ASP A 134 12.37 -15.66 5.12
N VAL A 135 13.08 -15.25 6.18
CA VAL A 135 14.33 -14.51 6.08
C VAL A 135 15.43 -15.30 6.78
N VAL A 136 16.43 -15.72 6.00
CA VAL A 136 17.63 -16.37 6.53
C VAL A 136 18.72 -15.32 6.65
N VAL A 137 19.22 -15.12 7.86
CA VAL A 137 20.34 -14.21 8.15
C VAL A 137 21.58 -15.05 8.43
N THR A 138 22.64 -14.83 7.65
CA THR A 138 23.95 -15.43 7.84
C THR A 138 24.97 -14.35 8.22
N TYR A 139 25.84 -14.64 9.18
CA TYR A 139 26.92 -13.72 9.54
C TYR A 139 28.15 -13.98 8.68
N GLU A 140 28.57 -12.96 7.95
CA GLU A 140 29.78 -13.01 7.13
C GLU A 140 30.98 -12.42 7.88
N LYS A 141 32.16 -13.00 7.63
CA LYS A 141 33.42 -12.54 8.25
C LYS A 141 33.94 -11.25 7.62
N GLU A 142 33.62 -11.02 6.35
CA GLU A 142 34.10 -9.90 5.57
C GLU A 142 32.95 -8.98 5.18
N LYS A 143 33.17 -7.67 5.27
CA LYS A 143 32.24 -6.67 4.75
C LYS A 143 32.39 -6.62 3.24
N ILE A 144 31.26 -6.51 2.54
CA ILE A 144 31.30 -6.20 1.09
C ILE A 144 31.59 -4.71 0.88
N ILE A 145 32.13 -4.34 -0.28
CA ILE A 145 32.33 -2.92 -0.59
C ILE A 145 31.01 -2.36 -1.14
N ILE A 146 30.37 -1.48 -0.38
CA ILE A 146 29.15 -0.77 -0.79
C ILE A 146 29.54 0.68 -1.11
N ASN A 147 29.38 1.06 -2.38
CA ASN A 147 29.69 2.41 -2.85
C ASN A 147 28.40 3.16 -3.19
N ALA A 148 28.39 4.47 -2.92
CA ALA A 148 27.31 5.33 -3.37
C ALA A 148 27.34 5.42 -4.90
N PRO A 149 26.20 5.28 -5.59
CA PRO A 149 26.16 5.48 -7.03
C PRO A 149 26.46 6.94 -7.39
N GLN A 150 27.09 7.16 -8.55
CA GLN A 150 27.37 8.50 -9.06
C GLN A 150 26.07 9.16 -9.53
N MET A 151 25.72 10.31 -8.96
CA MET A 151 24.54 11.08 -9.38
C MET A 151 24.75 12.59 -9.22
N GLN A 152 23.99 13.38 -9.96
CA GLN A 152 23.91 14.83 -9.72
C GLN A 152 23.00 15.10 -8.52
N GLY A 153 23.56 15.67 -7.45
CA GLY A 153 22.85 15.96 -6.20
C GLY A 153 23.08 14.94 -5.10
N LYS A 154 22.30 15.04 -4.01
CA LYS A 154 22.37 14.13 -2.86
C LYS A 154 20.97 13.69 -2.47
N CYS A 155 20.81 12.41 -2.17
CA CYS A 155 19.59 11.90 -1.56
C CYS A 155 19.51 12.29 -0.08
N ALA A 156 18.29 12.52 0.40
CA ALA A 156 18.06 12.82 1.79
C ALA A 156 18.40 11.61 2.67
N ARG A 157 18.97 11.87 3.84
CA ARG A 157 19.20 10.84 4.85
C ARG A 157 17.93 10.68 5.66
N THR A 158 17.23 9.58 5.44
CA THR A 158 15.93 9.31 6.06
C THR A 158 16.00 8.20 7.09
N ILE A 159 17.07 7.41 7.10
CA ILE A 159 17.30 6.34 8.07
C ILE A 159 18.36 6.78 9.08
N SER A 160 18.11 6.50 10.36
CA SER A 160 19.03 6.77 11.46
C SER A 160 19.45 5.47 12.13
N SER A 161 20.54 5.51 12.90
CA SER A 161 20.98 4.36 13.68
C SER A 161 19.94 4.01 14.75
N SER A 162 19.80 2.71 15.02
CA SER A 162 18.94 2.19 16.08
C SER A 162 19.77 1.81 17.28
N SER A 163 19.30 2.13 18.49
CA SER A 163 19.92 1.62 19.71
C SER A 163 19.78 0.10 19.77
N VAL A 164 20.70 -0.56 20.48
CA VAL A 164 20.76 -2.02 20.59
C VAL A 164 20.64 -2.42 22.05
N THR A 165 19.73 -3.33 22.35
CA THR A 165 19.55 -3.95 23.66
C THR A 165 20.52 -5.13 23.84
N SER A 166 20.62 -5.69 25.05
CA SER A 166 21.47 -6.88 25.30
C SER A 166 21.06 -8.07 24.42
N ILE A 167 19.77 -8.41 24.38
CA ILE A 167 19.23 -9.47 23.53
C ILE A 167 19.43 -9.17 22.04
N GLY A 168 19.15 -7.93 21.62
CA GLY A 168 19.37 -7.50 20.24
C GLY A 168 20.83 -7.63 19.83
N LYS A 169 21.78 -7.30 20.72
CA LYS A 169 23.22 -7.48 20.47
C LYS A 169 23.54 -8.95 20.24
N SER A 170 23.15 -9.85 21.14
CA SER A 170 23.37 -11.30 20.98
C SER A 170 22.80 -11.83 19.66
N LEU A 171 21.58 -11.43 19.30
CA LEU A 171 20.92 -11.84 18.05
C LEU A 171 21.51 -11.19 16.79
N LEU A 172 22.22 -10.07 16.90
CA LEU A 172 22.87 -9.42 15.76
C LEU A 172 24.32 -9.88 15.55
N THR A 173 25.00 -10.35 16.60
CA THR A 173 26.42 -10.73 16.58
C THR A 173 26.65 -12.24 16.64
N GLY A 174 25.64 -13.03 16.99
CA GLY A 174 25.79 -14.46 17.23
C GLY A 174 26.40 -14.82 18.57
N GLU A 175 26.56 -13.83 19.47
CA GLU A 175 27.02 -14.05 20.83
C GLU A 175 25.98 -14.83 21.65
N SER A 176 26.43 -15.57 22.65
CA SER A 176 25.53 -16.27 23.57
C SER A 176 24.65 -15.28 24.32
N LEU A 177 23.39 -15.64 24.50
CA LEU A 177 22.44 -14.86 25.30
C LEU A 177 22.97 -14.75 26.74
N THR A 178 22.95 -13.55 27.30
CA THR A 178 23.48 -13.35 28.66
C THR A 178 22.58 -14.01 29.70
N SER A 179 23.12 -14.30 30.89
CA SER A 179 22.36 -14.89 32.00
C SER A 179 21.22 -13.98 32.50
N TRP A 180 21.31 -12.67 32.28
CA TRP A 180 20.24 -11.71 32.58
C TRP A 180 19.12 -11.77 31.54
N ASP A 181 19.47 -11.88 30.26
CA ASP A 181 18.51 -12.10 29.19
C ASP A 181 17.79 -13.43 29.43
N ALA A 182 18.52 -14.52 29.71
CA ALA A 182 17.95 -15.83 30.05
C ALA A 182 16.94 -15.79 31.22
N ARG A 183 17.17 -14.96 32.25
CA ARG A 183 16.22 -14.79 33.38
C ARG A 183 14.95 -14.03 33.00
N LYS A 184 15.00 -13.09 32.05
CA LYS A 184 13.78 -12.49 31.49
C LYS A 184 12.99 -13.46 30.61
N LEU A 185 13.62 -14.55 30.16
CA LEU A 185 13.02 -15.62 29.36
C LEU A 185 12.48 -16.79 30.22
N GLU A 186 12.76 -16.86 31.53
CA GLU A 186 12.15 -17.86 32.43
C GLU A 186 10.60 -17.86 32.47
N PRO A 187 9.89 -16.72 32.30
CA PRO A 187 8.43 -16.73 32.14
C PRO A 187 7.95 -17.34 30.81
N ALA A 188 8.84 -17.55 29.83
CA ALA A 188 8.50 -18.01 28.47
C ALA A 188 8.35 -19.53 28.33
N PHE A 189 8.67 -20.32 29.36
CA PHE A 189 8.53 -21.79 29.33
C PHE A 189 7.08 -22.31 29.15
N GLY A 190 6.08 -21.42 29.06
CA GLY A 190 4.70 -21.75 28.73
C GLY A 190 4.08 -20.91 27.60
N PHE A 191 4.85 -20.10 26.88
CA PHE A 191 4.34 -19.28 25.78
C PHE A 191 4.66 -19.93 24.44
N GLU A 192 3.66 -20.59 23.85
CA GLU A 192 3.72 -21.09 22.47
C GLU A 192 3.34 -19.98 21.50
N PHE A 193 4.14 -19.80 20.45
CA PHE A 193 3.82 -18.84 19.41
C PHE A 193 3.39 -19.57 18.14
N THR A 194 2.15 -19.31 17.72
CA THR A 194 1.66 -19.75 16.42
C THR A 194 1.82 -18.62 15.42
N LEU A 195 2.57 -18.87 14.36
CA LEU A 195 2.54 -18.07 13.15
C LEU A 195 1.12 -18.05 12.63
N SER A 196 0.51 -16.88 12.76
CA SER A 196 -0.71 -16.54 12.05
C SER A 196 -0.39 -16.58 10.56
N GLU A 197 -0.55 -17.74 9.90
CA GLU A 197 -0.96 -17.69 8.51
C GLU A 197 -2.27 -16.91 8.53
N THR A 198 -2.26 -15.72 7.95
CA THR A 198 -3.50 -15.01 7.63
C THR A 198 -4.26 -15.84 6.61
N ILE A 199 -4.86 -16.96 7.04
CA ILE A 199 -5.92 -17.63 6.31
C ILE A 199 -7.15 -16.76 6.55
N CYS A 200 -7.14 -15.61 5.87
CA CYS A 200 -8.28 -14.75 5.84
C CYS A 200 -9.32 -15.39 4.93
N GLY A 201 -10.49 -15.67 5.51
CA GLY A 201 -11.63 -16.22 4.83
C GLY A 201 -12.83 -15.30 5.00
N CYS A 202 -13.85 -15.50 4.17
CA CYS A 202 -15.04 -14.71 4.28
C CYS A 202 -15.78 -14.99 5.61
N LYS A 203 -16.02 -13.94 6.38
CA LYS A 203 -16.78 -13.93 7.63
C LYS A 203 -18.27 -13.65 7.40
N SER A 204 -18.65 -13.31 6.17
CA SER A 204 -20.04 -13.12 5.74
C SER A 204 -20.45 -14.14 4.67
N THR A 205 -21.71 -14.08 4.24
CA THR A 205 -22.17 -14.88 3.11
C THR A 205 -21.51 -14.37 1.81
N PRO A 206 -20.83 -15.24 1.04
CA PRO A 206 -20.26 -14.84 -0.24
C PRO A 206 -21.33 -14.29 -1.19
N ARG A 207 -21.04 -13.16 -1.82
CA ARG A 207 -21.98 -12.38 -2.64
C ARG A 207 -21.31 -11.94 -3.94
N PRO A 208 -22.05 -11.64 -5.01
CA PRO A 208 -21.48 -10.99 -6.18
C PRO A 208 -20.77 -9.69 -5.80
N CYS A 209 -19.54 -9.52 -6.28
CA CYS A 209 -18.77 -8.31 -6.12
C CYS A 209 -18.78 -7.50 -7.42
N VAL A 210 -18.96 -6.19 -7.29
CA VAL A 210 -18.94 -5.26 -8.41
C VAL A 210 -17.97 -4.12 -8.16
N PHE A 211 -16.97 -4.04 -9.04
CA PHE A 211 -15.85 -3.12 -8.94
C PHE A 211 -16.08 -1.92 -9.84
N VAL A 212 -16.13 -0.72 -9.26
CA VAL A 212 -16.34 0.55 -9.97
C VAL A 212 -15.04 1.34 -9.97
N HIS A 213 -14.43 1.45 -11.15
CA HIS A 213 -13.16 2.16 -11.32
C HIS A 213 -13.33 3.68 -11.16
N GLY A 214 -12.20 4.37 -11.02
CA GLY A 214 -12.12 5.81 -10.82
C GLY A 214 -11.96 6.64 -12.10
N LEU A 215 -11.13 7.67 -12.03
CA LEU A 215 -10.78 8.47 -13.19
C LEU A 215 -9.77 7.71 -14.07
N GLY A 216 -9.95 7.71 -15.39
CA GLY A 216 -8.92 7.19 -16.31
C GLY A 216 -9.41 6.48 -17.57
N ALA A 217 -10.72 6.27 -17.74
CA ALA A 217 -11.26 5.58 -18.91
C ALA A 217 -11.86 6.56 -19.93
N PHE A 218 -11.32 6.57 -21.15
CA PHE A 218 -11.82 7.33 -22.30
C PHE A 218 -12.96 6.63 -23.06
N LYS A 219 -13.22 5.36 -22.74
CA LYS A 219 -14.28 4.55 -23.33
C LYS A 219 -15.00 3.80 -22.24
N GLU A 220 -16.30 3.60 -22.45
CA GLU A 220 -17.16 2.80 -21.58
C GLU A 220 -17.57 1.50 -22.26
N GLU A 221 -18.00 0.55 -21.44
CA GLU A 221 -18.54 -0.74 -21.86
C GLU A 221 -20.01 -0.81 -21.49
N LYS A 222 -20.83 -1.39 -22.39
CA LYS A 222 -22.28 -1.47 -22.19
C LYS A 222 -22.67 -2.43 -21.06
N HIS A 223 -21.87 -3.47 -20.86
CA HIS A 223 -22.11 -4.53 -19.88
C HIS A 223 -20.93 -4.61 -18.91
N ASN A 224 -21.15 -5.20 -17.74
CA ASN A 224 -20.08 -5.44 -16.79
C ASN A 224 -19.07 -6.44 -17.38
N LEU A 225 -17.79 -6.15 -17.20
CA LEU A 225 -16.69 -6.99 -17.63
C LEU A 225 -16.38 -8.08 -16.60
N ASP A 226 -15.75 -9.15 -17.05
CA ASP A 226 -15.20 -10.20 -16.17
C ASP A 226 -13.78 -9.88 -15.70
N VAL A 227 -13.07 -9.00 -16.42
CA VAL A 227 -11.73 -8.51 -16.10
C VAL A 227 -11.61 -7.05 -16.53
N ASP A 228 -10.90 -6.23 -15.75
CA ASP A 228 -10.52 -4.88 -16.14
C ASP A 228 -9.08 -4.59 -15.67
N PRO A 229 -8.14 -4.24 -16.58
CA PRO A 229 -6.74 -3.95 -16.23
C PRO A 229 -6.57 -2.70 -15.36
N TYR A 230 -7.65 -1.97 -15.08
CA TYR A 230 -7.65 -0.92 -14.08
C TYR A 230 -7.29 -1.46 -12.69
N TRP A 231 -7.74 -2.66 -12.36
CA TRP A 231 -7.55 -3.30 -11.06
C TRP A 231 -6.37 -4.28 -11.10
N GLY A 232 -5.77 -4.52 -9.94
CA GLY A 232 -4.80 -5.60 -9.79
C GLY A 232 -5.41 -6.99 -9.90
N ASN A 233 -4.55 -8.00 -9.87
CA ASN A 233 -4.98 -9.38 -9.89
C ASN A 233 -5.57 -9.78 -8.53
N LEU A 234 -6.89 -9.95 -8.48
CA LEU A 234 -7.63 -10.38 -7.30
C LEU A 234 -7.93 -11.88 -7.26
N THR A 235 -7.33 -12.67 -8.17
CA THR A 235 -7.53 -14.13 -8.20
C THR A 235 -7.09 -14.73 -6.87
N ASN A 236 -8.00 -15.46 -6.20
CA ASN A 236 -7.83 -16.04 -4.86
C ASN A 236 -7.69 -15.03 -3.71
N HIS A 237 -7.81 -13.73 -3.95
CA HIS A 237 -7.68 -12.66 -2.95
C HIS A 237 -9.04 -12.01 -2.58
N ALA A 238 -10.15 -12.66 -2.92
CA ALA A 238 -11.50 -12.12 -2.78
C ALA A 238 -12.48 -13.17 -2.22
N PRO A 239 -12.24 -13.72 -1.01
CA PRO A 239 -12.97 -14.88 -0.49
C PRO A 239 -14.47 -14.62 -0.28
N CYS A 240 -14.88 -13.35 -0.11
CA CYS A 240 -16.30 -12.97 0.00
C CYS A 240 -17.01 -12.74 -1.34
N CYS A 241 -16.29 -12.81 -2.46
CA CYS A 241 -16.85 -12.62 -3.78
C CYS A 241 -17.25 -13.96 -4.38
N SER A 242 -18.54 -14.22 -4.53
CA SER A 242 -19.03 -15.40 -5.28
C SER A 242 -18.82 -15.27 -6.79
N SER A 243 -18.76 -14.02 -7.27
CA SER A 243 -18.34 -13.65 -8.62
C SER A 243 -17.77 -12.24 -8.59
N MET A 244 -16.96 -11.88 -9.58
CA MET A 244 -16.40 -10.53 -9.72
C MET A 244 -16.81 -9.95 -11.07
N LYS A 245 -17.33 -8.72 -11.03
CA LYS A 245 -17.74 -7.96 -12.20
C LYS A 245 -17.14 -6.57 -12.15
N TYR A 246 -16.73 -6.03 -13.29
CA TYR A 246 -16.04 -4.74 -13.38
C TYR A 246 -16.86 -3.76 -14.22
N VAL A 247 -17.15 -2.61 -13.64
CA VAL A 247 -17.92 -1.54 -14.29
C VAL A 247 -16.96 -0.60 -14.97
N ARG A 248 -17.07 -0.46 -16.30
CA ARG A 248 -16.24 0.46 -17.09
C ARG A 248 -17.05 1.59 -17.69
N LEU A 249 -17.02 2.76 -17.02
CA LEU A 249 -17.64 4.01 -17.49
C LEU A 249 -16.62 4.98 -18.09
N GLU A 250 -17.06 5.85 -18.99
CA GLU A 250 -16.24 6.94 -19.52
C GLU A 250 -16.16 8.00 -18.43
N THR A 251 -14.94 8.22 -17.96
CA THR A 251 -14.68 9.00 -16.74
C THR A 251 -13.70 10.13 -16.99
N MET A 252 -12.99 10.13 -18.11
CA MET A 252 -12.07 11.22 -18.45
C MET A 252 -12.84 12.49 -18.82
N ASN A 253 -13.90 12.36 -19.60
CA ASN A 253 -14.65 13.48 -20.17
C ASN A 253 -16.08 13.60 -19.64
N THR A 254 -16.50 12.72 -18.73
CA THR A 254 -17.83 12.77 -18.13
C THR A 254 -17.72 12.93 -16.61
N SER A 255 -18.39 13.96 -16.08
CA SER A 255 -18.35 14.32 -14.66
C SER A 255 -19.10 13.31 -13.79
N TRP A 256 -18.56 13.00 -12.60
CA TRP A 256 -19.27 12.22 -11.58
C TRP A 256 -20.61 12.85 -11.11
N THR A 257 -20.79 14.15 -11.36
CA THR A 257 -22.04 14.87 -11.09
C THR A 257 -23.07 14.77 -12.20
N ASP A 258 -22.72 14.20 -13.37
CA ASP A 258 -23.64 14.01 -14.49
C ASP A 258 -24.72 12.98 -14.16
N THR A 259 -25.98 13.40 -14.35
CA THR A 259 -27.14 12.58 -13.98
C THR A 259 -27.31 11.34 -14.85
N ARG A 260 -26.81 11.33 -16.09
CA ARG A 260 -26.84 10.13 -16.95
C ARG A 260 -25.77 9.17 -16.51
N GLN A 261 -24.57 9.64 -16.17
CA GLN A 261 -23.51 8.79 -15.64
C GLN A 261 -23.89 8.15 -14.29
N GLN A 262 -24.55 8.89 -13.41
CA GLN A 262 -25.12 8.34 -12.16
C GLN A 262 -26.18 7.26 -12.40
N ARG A 263 -27.01 7.39 -13.46
CA ARG A 263 -27.93 6.32 -13.86
C ARG A 263 -27.19 5.10 -14.41
N LYS A 264 -26.15 5.32 -15.22
CA LYS A 264 -25.34 4.23 -15.78
C LYS A 264 -24.72 3.40 -14.67
N VAL A 265 -24.05 4.02 -13.68
CA VAL A 265 -23.47 3.27 -12.57
C VAL A 265 -24.53 2.47 -11.81
N CYS A 266 -25.71 3.04 -11.52
CA CYS A 266 -26.81 2.28 -10.91
C CYS A 266 -27.25 1.09 -11.77
N ASN A 267 -27.40 1.25 -13.08
CA ASN A 267 -27.79 0.15 -13.97
C ASN A 267 -26.76 -0.98 -13.95
N HIS A 268 -25.46 -0.63 -13.95
CA HIS A 268 -24.39 -1.62 -13.84
C HIS A 268 -24.41 -2.37 -12.51
N LEU A 269 -24.66 -1.66 -11.39
CA LEU A 269 -24.77 -2.28 -10.06
C LEU A 269 -26.00 -3.19 -9.97
N LEU A 270 -27.15 -2.75 -10.50
CA LEU A 270 -28.39 -3.53 -10.50
C LEU A 270 -28.30 -4.79 -11.38
N ALA A 271 -27.53 -4.74 -12.46
CA ALA A 271 -27.37 -5.87 -13.40
C ALA A 271 -26.56 -7.05 -12.83
N VAL A 272 -25.95 -6.91 -11.65
CA VAL A 272 -25.13 -7.97 -11.02
C VAL A 272 -25.99 -9.03 -10.33
N ASN A 273 -27.17 -8.65 -9.86
CA ASN A 273 -28.10 -9.54 -9.16
C ASN A 273 -29.49 -9.40 -9.78
N GLU A 274 -29.97 -10.46 -10.43
CA GLU A 274 -31.28 -10.48 -11.10
C GLU A 274 -32.46 -10.37 -10.12
N ASN A 275 -32.24 -10.66 -8.83
CA ASN A 275 -33.26 -10.56 -7.80
C ASN A 275 -33.48 -9.12 -7.29
N ASN A 276 -32.70 -8.14 -7.77
CA ASN A 276 -32.86 -6.74 -7.39
C ASN A 276 -34.28 -6.23 -7.74
N GLN A 277 -34.95 -5.60 -6.77
CA GLN A 277 -36.30 -5.04 -6.95
C GLN A 277 -36.32 -3.53 -6.75
N ASN A 278 -37.21 -2.83 -7.46
CA ASN A 278 -37.48 -1.40 -7.24
C ASN A 278 -36.22 -0.51 -7.25
N SER A 279 -35.26 -0.80 -8.13
CA SER A 279 -33.96 -0.10 -8.21
C SER A 279 -33.16 -0.13 -6.90
N THR A 280 -33.36 -1.16 -6.08
CA THR A 280 -32.60 -1.42 -4.86
C THR A 280 -31.58 -2.51 -5.14
N ILE A 281 -30.33 -2.22 -4.83
CA ILE A 281 -29.21 -3.16 -4.89
C ILE A 281 -29.23 -3.98 -3.60
N SER A 282 -29.30 -5.30 -3.74
CA SER A 282 -29.29 -6.27 -2.65
C SER A 282 -28.24 -7.35 -2.90
N ASP A 283 -27.83 -8.01 -1.81
CA ASP A 283 -26.89 -9.14 -1.76
C ASP A 283 -25.63 -8.91 -2.59
N THR A 284 -25.10 -7.68 -2.59
CA THR A 284 -23.98 -7.28 -3.45
C THR A 284 -22.88 -6.64 -2.61
N ILE A 285 -21.62 -6.92 -2.95
CA ILE A 285 -20.47 -6.18 -2.41
C ILE A 285 -20.02 -5.17 -3.47
N ILE A 286 -20.22 -3.89 -3.19
CA ILE A 286 -19.80 -2.79 -4.06
C ILE A 286 -18.39 -2.39 -3.65
N VAL A 287 -17.43 -2.50 -4.57
CA VAL A 287 -16.05 -2.06 -4.36
C VAL A 287 -15.80 -0.85 -5.26
N THR A 288 -15.43 0.28 -4.67
CA THR A 288 -15.22 1.53 -5.44
C THR A 288 -13.83 2.05 -5.21
N HIS A 289 -13.17 2.51 -6.28
CA HIS A 289 -11.90 3.22 -6.18
C HIS A 289 -12.02 4.65 -6.70
N SER A 290 -11.39 5.61 -6.02
CA SER A 290 -11.24 6.98 -6.51
C SER A 290 -12.58 7.61 -6.90
N MET A 291 -12.70 8.21 -8.08
CA MET A 291 -13.95 8.81 -8.58
C MET A 291 -15.14 7.83 -8.64
N GLY A 292 -14.90 6.52 -8.68
CA GLY A 292 -15.95 5.50 -8.61
C GLY A 292 -16.77 5.60 -7.32
N GLY A 293 -16.13 5.94 -6.20
CA GLY A 293 -16.83 6.15 -4.93
C GLY A 293 -17.74 7.37 -4.97
N LEU A 294 -17.30 8.45 -5.61
CA LEU A 294 -18.14 9.65 -5.82
C LEU A 294 -19.34 9.36 -6.73
N LEU A 295 -19.14 8.58 -7.79
CA LEU A 295 -20.21 8.17 -8.70
C LEU A 295 -21.31 7.41 -7.96
N VAL A 296 -20.94 6.40 -7.15
CA VAL A 296 -21.89 5.62 -6.34
C VAL A 296 -22.55 6.52 -5.29
N ALA A 297 -21.77 7.31 -4.54
CA ALA A 297 -22.29 8.22 -3.53
C ALA A 297 -23.34 9.20 -4.09
N ALA A 298 -23.05 9.79 -5.25
CA ALA A 298 -23.93 10.77 -5.90
C ALA A 298 -25.18 10.12 -6.50
N ALA A 299 -25.05 8.91 -7.05
CA ALA A 299 -26.19 8.17 -7.58
C ALA A 299 -27.19 7.79 -6.47
N LEU A 300 -26.70 7.37 -5.31
CA LEU A 300 -27.52 7.12 -4.12
C LEU A 300 -28.10 8.42 -3.55
N ALA A 301 -27.29 9.48 -3.44
CA ALA A 301 -27.74 10.78 -2.91
C ALA A 301 -28.86 11.40 -3.77
N SER A 302 -28.80 11.19 -5.08
CA SER A 302 -29.81 11.65 -6.05
C SER A 302 -30.91 10.61 -6.33
N LYS A 303 -30.96 9.53 -5.55
CA LYS A 303 -31.96 8.46 -5.60
C LYS A 303 -32.11 7.82 -6.99
N LYS A 304 -31.01 7.66 -7.73
CA LYS A 304 -31.01 6.89 -8.99
C LYS A 304 -31.15 5.40 -8.72
N CYS A 305 -30.64 4.95 -7.59
CA CYS A 305 -30.83 3.62 -7.02
C CYS A 305 -30.74 3.71 -5.49
N HIS A 306 -31.04 2.61 -4.81
CA HIS A 306 -30.92 2.44 -3.37
C HIS A 306 -30.04 1.22 -3.06
N VAL A 307 -29.56 1.12 -1.83
CA VAL A 307 -28.93 -0.09 -1.30
C VAL A 307 -29.74 -0.55 -0.09
N ASP A 308 -29.86 -1.86 0.09
CA ASP A 308 -30.45 -2.42 1.31
C ASP A 308 -29.36 -2.86 2.32
N SER A 309 -29.79 -3.46 3.43
CA SER A 309 -28.90 -3.91 4.50
C SER A 309 -28.04 -5.13 4.15
N SER A 310 -28.36 -5.85 3.07
CA SER A 310 -27.60 -7.01 2.59
C SER A 310 -26.43 -6.60 1.68
N THR A 311 -26.36 -5.32 1.30
CA THR A 311 -25.27 -4.75 0.52
C THR A 311 -24.13 -4.25 1.41
N SER A 312 -22.90 -4.56 1.04
CA SER A 312 -21.69 -3.99 1.65
C SER A 312 -21.01 -3.04 0.68
N TRP A 313 -20.56 -1.88 1.14
CA TRP A 313 -19.80 -0.94 0.31
C TRP A 313 -18.39 -0.77 0.86
N VAL A 314 -17.42 -1.25 0.09
CA VAL A 314 -15.97 -1.13 0.31
C VAL A 314 -15.45 0.05 -0.51
N ALA A 315 -15.06 1.12 0.15
CA ALA A 315 -14.55 2.33 -0.50
C ALA A 315 -13.03 2.42 -0.41
N ILE A 316 -12.37 2.78 -1.51
CA ILE A 316 -10.91 2.84 -1.61
C ILE A 316 -10.56 4.20 -2.21
N GLU A 317 -9.77 5.00 -1.50
CA GLU A 317 -9.24 6.32 -1.93
C GLU A 317 -10.27 7.25 -2.59
N SER A 318 -11.53 7.22 -2.13
CA SER A 318 -12.63 7.94 -2.75
C SER A 318 -12.62 9.43 -2.37
N PRO A 319 -12.39 10.39 -3.29
CA PRO A 319 -12.16 11.80 -2.94
C PRO A 319 -13.45 12.53 -2.57
N MET A 320 -14.03 12.24 -1.40
CA MET A 320 -15.31 12.79 -0.95
C MET A 320 -15.30 14.30 -0.71
N ARG A 321 -14.15 14.97 -0.80
CA ARG A 321 -13.98 16.44 -0.82
C ARG A 321 -13.27 16.93 -2.07
N GLY A 322 -13.14 16.11 -3.11
CA GLY A 322 -12.33 16.40 -4.29
C GLY A 322 -10.84 16.16 -4.07
N SER A 323 -10.03 16.58 -5.03
CA SER A 323 -8.59 16.35 -5.06
C SER A 323 -7.88 17.64 -5.48
N MET A 324 -6.87 18.05 -4.71
CA MET A 324 -6.02 19.19 -5.09
C MET A 324 -5.29 18.96 -6.41
N SER A 325 -5.13 17.71 -6.86
CA SER A 325 -4.58 17.38 -8.18
C SER A 325 -5.47 17.90 -9.31
N SER A 326 -6.79 17.95 -9.12
CA SER A 326 -7.71 18.54 -10.11
C SER A 326 -7.51 20.05 -10.23
N ASP A 327 -7.40 20.75 -9.09
CA ASP A 327 -7.13 22.19 -9.06
C ASP A 327 -5.75 22.49 -9.68
N TYR A 328 -4.74 21.70 -9.31
CA TYR A 328 -3.39 21.83 -9.85
C TYR A 328 -3.35 21.62 -11.37
N PHE A 329 -4.02 20.58 -11.88
CA PHE A 329 -4.13 20.31 -13.31
C PHE A 329 -4.78 21.49 -14.07
N GLN A 330 -5.84 22.07 -13.50
CA GLN A 330 -6.54 23.22 -14.09
C GLN A 330 -5.70 24.50 -14.06
N ASP A 331 -4.86 24.69 -13.05
CA ASP A 331 -3.86 25.77 -13.03
C ASP A 331 -2.75 25.54 -14.05
N SER A 332 -2.27 24.30 -14.23
CA SER A 332 -1.26 23.96 -15.22
C SER A 332 -1.73 24.18 -16.65
N CYS A 333 -3.00 23.89 -16.97
CA CYS A 333 -3.58 24.23 -18.29
C CYS A 333 -3.67 25.73 -18.58
N LYS A 334 -3.28 26.58 -17.64
CA LYS A 334 -3.22 28.04 -17.77
C LYS A 334 -1.81 28.58 -17.51
N ASP A 335 -0.79 27.71 -17.56
CA ASP A 335 0.63 28.04 -17.34
C ASP A 335 0.89 28.73 -15.99
N ASN A 336 0.17 28.31 -14.93
CA ASN A 336 0.27 28.89 -13.59
C ASN A 336 0.91 27.96 -12.55
N THR A 337 1.71 26.98 -12.98
CA THR A 337 2.29 25.96 -12.10
C THR A 337 3.80 25.81 -12.30
N ASN A 338 4.30 24.61 -12.61
CA ASN A 338 5.71 24.35 -12.85
C ASN A 338 5.90 23.78 -14.27
N ILE A 339 7.06 24.10 -14.85
CA ILE A 339 7.43 23.79 -16.23
C ILE A 339 7.34 22.28 -16.51
N VAL A 340 7.68 21.42 -15.54
CA VAL A 340 7.68 19.95 -15.70
C VAL A 340 6.26 19.43 -15.92
N MET A 341 5.29 19.89 -15.13
CA MET A 341 3.90 19.48 -15.28
C MET A 341 3.22 20.14 -16.48
N GLU A 342 3.53 21.41 -16.75
CA GLU A 342 3.05 22.13 -17.95
C GLU A 342 3.48 21.39 -19.22
N SER A 343 4.76 20.99 -19.30
CA SER A 343 5.29 20.20 -20.42
C SER A 343 4.67 18.81 -20.52
N LEU A 344 4.42 18.13 -19.40
CA LEU A 344 3.75 16.81 -19.39
C LEU A 344 2.32 16.92 -19.91
N ILE A 345 1.57 17.94 -19.47
CA ILE A 345 0.18 18.11 -19.86
C ILE A 345 0.07 18.58 -21.33
N GLU A 346 0.94 19.48 -21.77
CA GLU A 346 1.05 19.91 -23.17
C GLU A 346 1.35 18.72 -24.09
N TYR A 347 2.25 17.82 -23.68
CA TYR A 347 2.57 16.60 -24.42
C TYR A 347 1.40 15.62 -24.50
N THR A 348 0.61 15.48 -23.44
CA THR A 348 -0.56 14.58 -23.43
C THR A 348 -1.76 15.13 -24.20
N GLY A 349 -1.78 16.42 -24.54
CA GLY A 349 -2.90 17.08 -25.21
C GLY A 349 -4.18 17.12 -24.38
N LEU A 350 -4.08 16.95 -23.05
CA LEU A 350 -5.23 16.86 -22.14
C LEU A 350 -5.73 18.24 -21.67
N CYS A 351 -5.20 19.35 -22.19
CA CYS A 351 -5.73 20.68 -21.94
C CYS A 351 -6.74 21.12 -23.03
N PRO A 352 -7.89 21.71 -22.64
CA PRO A 352 -8.38 21.82 -21.27
C PRO A 352 -8.78 20.45 -20.72
N GLY A 353 -8.59 20.23 -19.42
CA GLY A 353 -8.95 18.97 -18.76
C GLY A 353 -10.41 18.59 -19.03
N GLY A 354 -10.66 17.31 -19.32
CA GLY A 354 -12.02 16.80 -19.49
C GLY A 354 -12.89 17.03 -18.26
N ASP A 355 -14.23 16.99 -18.44
CA ASP A 355 -15.16 17.28 -17.33
C ASP A 355 -15.03 16.30 -16.15
N GLY A 356 -14.53 15.09 -16.40
CA GLY A 356 -14.15 14.14 -15.35
C GLY A 356 -13.12 14.74 -14.40
N ILE A 357 -11.96 15.15 -14.94
CA ILE A 357 -10.88 15.81 -14.18
C ILE A 357 -11.40 17.05 -13.47
N ARG A 358 -12.03 17.97 -14.22
CA ARG A 358 -12.46 19.28 -13.68
C ARG A 358 -13.48 19.15 -12.56
N SER A 359 -14.36 18.15 -12.63
CA SER A 359 -15.38 17.95 -11.62
C SER A 359 -14.86 17.41 -10.29
N LEU A 360 -13.60 17.00 -10.22
CA LEU A 360 -12.92 16.59 -8.99
C LEU A 360 -12.29 17.75 -8.21
N ALA A 361 -12.53 18.99 -8.63
CA ALA A 361 -12.03 20.18 -7.93
C ALA A 361 -12.35 20.10 -6.43
N TYR A 362 -11.37 20.50 -5.61
CA TYR A 362 -11.41 20.37 -4.17
C TYR A 362 -12.48 21.30 -3.58
N GLN A 363 -13.28 20.75 -2.67
CA GLN A 363 -14.42 21.42 -2.06
C GLN A 363 -14.01 22.74 -1.38
N GLY A 364 -14.62 23.85 -1.79
CA GLY A 364 -14.32 25.19 -1.31
C GLY A 364 -13.08 25.87 -1.92
N GLU A 365 -12.36 25.22 -2.83
CA GLU A 365 -11.21 25.81 -3.52
C GLU A 365 -11.59 26.56 -4.81
N LYS A 366 -10.59 27.19 -5.43
CA LYS A 366 -10.68 28.07 -6.60
C LYS A 366 -11.51 27.49 -7.74
N TYR A 367 -11.40 26.19 -8.01
CA TYR A 367 -12.09 25.54 -9.12
C TYR A 367 -13.41 24.88 -8.73
N SER A 368 -13.76 24.86 -7.44
CA SER A 368 -15.08 24.39 -7.00
C SER A 368 -16.14 25.48 -7.15
N SER A 369 -17.40 25.05 -7.09
CA SER A 369 -18.57 25.93 -7.09
C SER A 369 -19.48 25.57 -5.92
N LYS A 370 -20.33 26.51 -5.49
CA LYS A 370 -21.37 26.23 -4.46
C LYS A 370 -22.25 25.02 -4.82
N LYS A 371 -22.49 24.81 -6.12
CA LYS A 371 -23.24 23.65 -6.62
C LYS A 371 -22.44 22.37 -6.39
N LEU A 372 -21.18 22.33 -6.80
CA LEU A 372 -20.30 21.18 -6.59
C LEU A 372 -20.13 20.86 -5.10
N ASP A 373 -19.91 21.88 -4.27
CA ASP A 373 -19.81 21.74 -2.81
C ASP A 373 -21.07 21.13 -2.18
N ALA A 374 -22.26 21.50 -2.69
CA ALA A 374 -23.53 20.92 -2.24
C ALA A 374 -23.65 19.45 -2.62
N VAL A 375 -23.19 19.06 -3.83
CA VAL A 375 -23.17 17.65 -4.25
C VAL A 375 -22.19 16.85 -3.39
N TYR A 376 -20.98 17.38 -3.08
CA TYR A 376 -20.06 16.74 -2.15
C TYR A 376 -20.69 16.51 -0.77
N LYS A 377 -21.37 17.53 -0.20
CA LYS A 377 -22.05 17.38 1.10
C LYS A 377 -23.10 16.26 1.08
N ALA A 378 -23.85 16.13 -0.01
CA ALA A 378 -24.84 15.07 -0.17
C ALA A 378 -24.17 13.69 -0.31
N ALA A 379 -23.13 13.59 -1.14
CA ALA A 379 -22.33 12.37 -1.34
C ALA A 379 -21.67 11.91 -0.02
N GLN A 380 -21.05 12.81 0.72
CA GLN A 380 -20.44 12.56 2.03
C GLN A 380 -21.45 12.02 3.05
N LYS A 381 -22.71 12.51 3.04
CA LYS A 381 -23.76 11.99 3.92
C LYS A 381 -24.06 10.53 3.59
N VAL A 382 -24.25 10.21 2.31
CA VAL A 382 -24.47 8.82 1.85
C VAL A 382 -23.27 7.94 2.18
N TYR A 383 -22.06 8.42 1.90
CA TYR A 383 -20.81 7.72 2.19
C TYR A 383 -20.74 7.30 3.65
N ARG A 384 -20.97 8.25 4.58
CA ARG A 384 -20.96 7.94 6.02
C ARG A 384 -22.08 7.01 6.48
N THR A 385 -23.21 6.99 5.78
CA THR A 385 -24.35 6.13 6.11
C THR A 385 -24.16 4.69 5.61
N HIS A 386 -23.58 4.50 4.43
CA HIS A 386 -23.62 3.22 3.71
C HIS A 386 -22.27 2.52 3.54
N VAL A 387 -21.14 3.23 3.69
CA VAL A 387 -19.82 2.60 3.62
C VAL A 387 -19.62 1.66 4.78
N THR A 388 -19.39 0.40 4.46
CA THR A 388 -19.07 -0.66 5.42
C THR A 388 -17.61 -0.59 5.82
N ALA A 389 -16.72 -0.32 4.87
CA ALA A 389 -15.27 -0.32 5.05
C ALA A 389 -14.60 0.71 4.15
N ALA A 390 -13.51 1.30 4.62
CA ALA A 390 -12.77 2.30 3.85
C ALA A 390 -11.25 2.11 3.95
N MET A 391 -10.56 2.16 2.81
CA MET A 391 -9.11 2.29 2.73
C MET A 391 -8.76 3.70 2.28
N CYS A 392 -7.96 4.41 3.08
CA CYS A 392 -7.49 5.77 2.79
C CYS A 392 -6.00 5.88 3.10
N SER A 393 -5.22 6.56 2.27
CA SER A 393 -3.79 6.70 2.54
C SER A 393 -3.43 8.08 3.11
N ASP A 394 -2.57 8.07 4.12
CA ASP A 394 -1.97 9.26 4.71
C ASP A 394 -0.47 9.37 4.36
N GLY A 395 -0.01 8.58 3.40
CA GLY A 395 1.30 8.69 2.78
C GLY A 395 1.29 8.05 1.40
N ASN A 396 2.16 8.53 0.51
CA ASN A 396 2.18 8.18 -0.91
C ASN A 396 3.41 7.36 -1.32
N THR A 397 4.10 6.78 -0.34
CA THR A 397 5.32 6.00 -0.59
C THR A 397 5.06 4.82 -1.53
N GLY A 398 3.89 4.19 -1.45
CA GLY A 398 3.47 3.14 -2.37
C GLY A 398 4.28 1.85 -2.26
N LEU A 399 3.94 0.91 -3.13
CA LEU A 399 4.69 -0.29 -3.43
C LEU A 399 5.63 0.01 -4.60
N ARG A 400 6.72 -0.76 -4.68
CA ARG A 400 7.69 -0.57 -5.76
C ARG A 400 7.07 -0.96 -7.09
N SER A 401 7.01 0.02 -8.00
CA SER A 401 6.60 -0.18 -9.38
C SER A 401 7.18 0.93 -10.25
N ASN A 402 7.17 0.74 -11.57
CA ASN A 402 7.49 1.80 -12.53
C ASN A 402 6.57 3.04 -12.41
N ARG A 403 5.38 2.90 -11.81
CA ARG A 403 4.42 3.98 -11.57
C ARG A 403 4.69 4.76 -10.29
N GLN A 404 5.40 4.16 -9.32
CA GLN A 404 5.70 4.79 -8.03
C GLN A 404 6.38 6.15 -8.17
N ALA A 405 7.35 6.25 -9.09
CA ALA A 405 8.09 7.50 -9.35
C ALA A 405 7.15 8.64 -9.80
N VAL A 406 6.15 8.33 -10.63
CA VAL A 406 5.14 9.31 -11.06
C VAL A 406 4.35 9.82 -9.86
N TYR A 407 3.84 8.92 -9.01
CA TYR A 407 3.05 9.33 -7.85
C TYR A 407 3.85 10.09 -6.79
N TRP A 408 5.15 9.79 -6.64
CA TRP A 408 6.03 10.61 -5.80
C TRP A 408 6.23 12.01 -6.34
N VAL A 409 6.43 12.16 -7.65
CA VAL A 409 6.52 13.48 -8.29
C VAL A 409 5.21 14.24 -8.08
N LEU A 410 4.06 13.60 -8.32
CA LEU A 410 2.75 14.25 -8.13
C LEU A 410 2.56 14.66 -6.66
N GLY A 411 2.77 13.75 -5.70
CA GLY A 411 2.62 14.04 -4.28
C GLY A 411 3.57 15.08 -3.71
N ARG A 412 4.74 15.30 -4.34
CA ARG A 412 5.71 16.36 -3.94
C ARG A 412 5.49 17.69 -4.66
N THR A 413 5.00 17.67 -5.88
CA THR A 413 4.87 18.87 -6.73
C THR A 413 3.49 19.51 -6.63
N MET A 414 2.46 18.72 -6.38
CA MET A 414 1.11 19.20 -6.16
C MET A 414 1.00 19.83 -4.77
N LYS A 415 0.38 21.01 -4.71
CA LYS A 415 0.15 21.74 -3.45
C LYS A 415 -1.02 21.12 -2.69
N HIS A 416 -0.79 19.93 -2.13
CA HIS A 416 -1.74 19.30 -1.22
C HIS A 416 -1.93 20.12 0.06
N LYS A 417 -3.08 19.95 0.71
CA LYS A 417 -3.39 20.65 1.98
C LYS A 417 -2.57 20.15 3.17
N SER A 418 -1.97 18.97 3.06
CA SER A 418 -1.08 18.38 4.06
C SER A 418 -0.18 17.32 3.41
N SER A 419 0.81 16.84 4.16
CA SER A 419 1.63 15.67 3.78
C SER A 419 0.84 14.35 3.79
N LYS A 420 -0.36 14.32 4.38
CA LYS A 420 -1.22 13.13 4.42
C LYS A 420 -2.03 12.98 3.13
N ASN A 421 -1.46 12.30 2.15
CA ASN A 421 -2.09 12.04 0.84
C ASN A 421 -1.51 10.78 0.19
N ASP A 422 -2.26 10.22 -0.77
CA ASP A 422 -1.86 9.07 -1.60
C ASP A 422 -1.12 9.48 -2.89
N GLY A 423 -0.77 10.78 -3.02
CA GLY A 423 -0.19 11.41 -4.20
C GLY A 423 -1.20 12.12 -5.10
N ILE A 424 -2.51 11.86 -4.90
CA ILE A 424 -3.62 12.46 -5.65
C ILE A 424 -4.71 12.99 -4.72
N VAL A 425 -5.11 12.20 -3.74
CA VAL A 425 -6.22 12.45 -2.82
C VAL A 425 -5.66 12.61 -1.40
N GLU A 426 -6.09 13.68 -0.72
CA GLU A 426 -5.80 13.85 0.71
C GLU A 426 -6.55 12.84 1.57
N PHE A 427 -5.92 12.38 2.65
CA PHE A 427 -6.54 11.49 3.63
C PHE A 427 -7.92 12.00 4.09
N HIS A 428 -8.05 13.28 4.43
CA HIS A 428 -9.32 13.86 4.87
C HIS A 428 -10.38 13.94 3.77
N SER A 429 -9.96 14.01 2.50
CA SER A 429 -10.89 13.89 1.38
C SER A 429 -11.39 12.45 1.27
N CYS A 430 -10.51 11.47 1.36
CA CYS A 430 -10.87 10.05 1.38
C CYS A 430 -11.78 9.67 2.55
N ALA A 431 -11.43 10.11 3.76
CA ALA A 431 -12.18 9.80 4.97
C ALA A 431 -13.63 10.29 4.93
N GLY A 432 -13.97 11.25 4.05
CA GLY A 432 -15.37 11.66 3.81
C GLY A 432 -16.11 12.15 5.04
N GLY A 433 -15.38 12.60 6.07
CA GLY A 433 -15.91 13.04 7.36
C GLY A 433 -16.01 11.96 8.44
N PHE A 434 -15.50 10.75 8.23
CA PHE A 434 -15.18 9.86 9.33
C PHE A 434 -13.99 10.43 10.14
N PRO A 435 -13.98 10.29 11.47
CA PRO A 435 -12.87 10.78 12.29
C PRO A 435 -11.61 9.93 12.07
N GLU A 436 -10.43 10.56 12.17
CA GLU A 436 -9.13 9.87 12.07
C GLU A 436 -9.03 8.67 13.04
N SER A 437 -9.58 8.81 14.26
CA SER A 437 -9.57 7.76 15.28
C SER A 437 -10.36 6.50 14.90
N LYS A 438 -11.12 6.51 13.81
CA LYS A 438 -11.80 5.32 13.28
C LYS A 438 -10.83 4.45 12.46
N PHE A 439 -9.74 5.03 11.95
CA PHE A 439 -8.81 4.35 11.08
C PHE A 439 -7.65 3.75 11.86
N GLY A 440 -7.40 2.46 11.64
CA GLY A 440 -6.21 1.77 12.13
C GLY A 440 -5.25 1.46 10.98
N ASN A 441 -3.98 1.18 11.29
CA ASN A 441 -2.91 1.05 10.31
C ASN A 441 -2.53 -0.40 10.00
N THR A 442 -3.46 -1.33 10.25
CA THR A 442 -3.27 -2.75 9.93
C THR A 442 -4.33 -3.22 8.96
N TYR A 443 -3.99 -4.23 8.15
CA TYR A 443 -4.94 -4.85 7.22
C TYR A 443 -6.12 -5.58 7.92
N HIS A 444 -6.11 -5.68 9.26
CA HIS A 444 -7.25 -6.15 10.03
C HIS A 444 -8.30 -5.06 10.32
N ASP A 445 -7.94 -3.79 10.14
CA ASP A 445 -8.82 -2.68 10.44
C ASP A 445 -9.83 -2.46 9.31
N GLN A 446 -11.12 -2.48 9.64
CA GLN A 446 -12.18 -2.24 8.64
C GLN A 446 -12.07 -0.85 7.99
N PHE A 447 -11.55 0.11 8.75
CA PHE A 447 -11.17 1.44 8.28
C PHE A 447 -9.65 1.49 8.35
N TYR A 448 -9.00 1.32 7.20
CA TYR A 448 -7.58 1.07 7.10
C TYR A 448 -6.85 2.29 6.55
N VAL A 449 -5.93 2.83 7.35
CA VAL A 449 -5.00 3.87 6.91
C VAL A 449 -3.73 3.25 6.37
N THR A 450 -3.32 3.65 5.17
CA THR A 450 -2.20 3.03 4.46
C THR A 450 -1.14 4.06 4.03
N LYS A 451 0.02 3.55 3.61
CA LYS A 451 1.08 4.35 2.96
C LYS A 451 1.17 4.08 1.45
N LEU A 452 0.10 3.53 0.85
CA LEU A 452 -0.01 3.24 -0.57
C LEU A 452 -0.14 4.53 -1.38
N ASN A 453 0.35 4.52 -2.62
CA ASN A 453 -0.05 5.56 -3.56
C ASN A 453 -1.42 5.23 -4.15
N HIS A 454 -2.03 6.22 -4.81
CA HIS A 454 -3.38 6.11 -5.38
C HIS A 454 -3.57 4.92 -6.33
N ALA A 455 -2.53 4.48 -7.05
CA ALA A 455 -2.64 3.34 -7.95
C ALA A 455 -2.54 1.99 -7.22
N ASP A 456 -1.69 1.91 -6.20
CA ASP A 456 -1.46 0.66 -5.46
C ASP A 456 -2.68 0.26 -4.63
N ALA A 457 -3.43 1.24 -4.14
CA ALA A 457 -4.70 1.01 -3.44
C ALA A 457 -5.73 0.27 -4.32
N ALA A 458 -5.63 0.37 -5.66
CA ALA A 458 -6.42 -0.43 -6.61
C ALA A 458 -5.86 -1.85 -6.84
N PHE A 459 -5.13 -2.39 -5.85
CA PHE A 459 -4.54 -3.75 -5.80
C PHE A 459 -3.44 -4.04 -6.82
N ARG A 460 -3.00 -3.03 -7.59
CA ARG A 460 -2.20 -3.23 -8.80
C ARG A 460 -0.87 -3.95 -8.59
N ASN A 461 -0.24 -3.74 -7.44
CA ASN A 461 1.09 -4.25 -7.13
C ASN A 461 1.09 -5.24 -5.95
N GLY A 462 -0.09 -5.72 -5.54
CA GLY A 462 -0.23 -6.67 -4.44
C GLY A 462 0.06 -6.08 -3.07
N ASP A 463 0.76 -6.84 -2.23
CA ASP A 463 1.09 -6.50 -0.85
C ASP A 463 2.59 -6.26 -0.66
N ALA A 464 2.95 -5.43 0.33
CA ALA A 464 4.32 -5.36 0.83
C ALA A 464 4.70 -6.63 1.59
N LEU A 465 5.97 -7.03 1.52
CA LEU A 465 6.48 -8.21 2.24
C LEU A 465 6.44 -8.05 3.77
N ILE A 466 6.91 -6.90 4.27
CA ILE A 466 7.14 -6.67 5.71
C ILE A 466 6.70 -5.24 6.08
N ASN A 467 5.42 -4.94 5.83
CA ASN A 467 4.80 -3.68 6.24
C ASN A 467 3.26 -3.79 6.22
N THR A 468 2.64 -3.81 7.40
CA THR A 468 1.18 -3.91 7.52
C THR A 468 0.41 -2.71 6.98
N GLU A 469 1.05 -1.56 6.81
CA GLU A 469 0.46 -0.33 6.25
C GLU A 469 0.44 -0.32 4.71
N LYS A 470 0.86 -1.41 4.07
CA LYS A 470 0.90 -1.55 2.60
C LYS A 470 0.44 -2.93 2.10
N MET A 471 -0.55 -3.52 2.77
CA MET A 471 -1.12 -4.83 2.42
C MET A 471 -2.59 -4.74 1.97
N PRO A 472 -2.90 -4.15 0.80
CA PRO A 472 -4.28 -3.99 0.34
C PRO A 472 -4.99 -5.31 -0.02
N LEU A 473 -4.29 -6.34 -0.53
CA LEU A 473 -4.90 -7.63 -0.84
C LEU A 473 -5.32 -8.36 0.44
N LYS A 474 -4.40 -8.52 1.41
CA LYS A 474 -4.76 -9.07 2.73
C LYS A 474 -5.90 -8.31 3.37
N TRP A 475 -5.90 -6.97 3.29
CA TRP A 475 -7.01 -6.19 3.84
C TRP A 475 -8.33 -6.63 3.25
N PHE A 476 -8.40 -6.75 1.92
CA PHE A 476 -9.62 -7.18 1.24
C PHE A 476 -10.02 -8.62 1.55
N GLU A 477 -9.05 -9.52 1.71
CA GLU A 477 -9.29 -10.92 2.12
C GLU A 477 -9.86 -11.03 3.54
N CYS A 478 -9.39 -10.19 4.47
CA CYS A 478 -9.73 -10.26 5.89
C CYS A 478 -10.98 -9.45 6.27
N LEU A 479 -11.52 -8.66 5.33
CA LEU A 479 -12.42 -7.54 5.60
C LEU A 479 -13.83 -7.93 6.04
N LEU A 480 -14.45 -8.86 5.31
CA LEU A 480 -15.90 -9.12 5.34
C LEU A 480 -16.23 -10.54 5.74
#